data_AF-A0A2A2JYQ2-F1
#
_entry.id   AF-A0A2A2JYQ2-F1
#
_cell.length_a   1.000
_cell.length_b   1.000
_cell.length_c   1.000
_cell.angle_alpha   90.00
_cell.angle_beta   90.00
_cell.angle_gamma   90.00
#
_symmetry.space_group_name_H-M   'P 1'
#
loop_
_entity.id
_entity.type
_entity.pdbx_description
1 polymer ?
#
loop_
_entity_poly.entity_id
_entity_poly.type
_entity_poly.pdbx_seq_one_letter_code
_entity_poly.pdbx_strand_id
1 'polypeptide(L)'
;MRVALITGASSGIGRAAAIRLAQDGFKLSITGRKAEELQQTADACVTKGVNKEQILITPGDLNNAPFAKKLVDDTISKFGSLYTLVNSAGILMAGPVLDTELDVLDKQMDINVRSVVQLTRFALPHIIKEKGTVVNVSSINGPCPFANVTYYCMSKSALDQFTKCLALEMAPKGVRVNSVNPGVIQTECHKNAGMNPDQYAQFLEKSTTTHPLGRYGQPEEVDKLPNCLIVERRGGLIDWLIAGSCTHVRRQNAETSSQLGISLPTSPSPVAFSLCVHVLLFSLD
;
A
#
# COMPACT_ATOMS: atom_id res chain seq x y z
N MET A 1 10.78 -0.32 -23.32
CA MET A 1 9.43 -0.55 -22.75
C MET A 1 9.62 -0.99 -21.31
N ARG A 2 8.96 -0.35 -20.35
CA ARG A 2 9.20 -0.57 -18.92
C ARG A 2 8.48 -1.84 -18.44
N VAL A 3 9.06 -2.53 -17.46
CA VAL A 3 8.51 -3.76 -16.86
C VAL A 3 8.08 -3.47 -15.43
N ALA A 4 6.89 -3.90 -15.05
CA ALA A 4 6.37 -3.81 -13.70
C ALA A 4 6.08 -5.19 -13.11
N LEU A 5 6.54 -5.43 -11.89
CA LEU A 5 6.18 -6.59 -11.07
C LEU A 5 5.15 -6.16 -10.01
N ILE A 6 3.97 -6.77 -10.00
CA ILE A 6 2.87 -6.43 -9.09
C ILE A 6 2.48 -7.65 -8.27
N THR A 7 2.55 -7.50 -6.95
CA THR A 7 2.05 -8.49 -5.99
C THR A 7 0.61 -8.22 -5.58
N GLY A 8 -0.12 -9.25 -5.17
CA GLY A 8 -1.53 -9.08 -4.79
C GLY A 8 -2.43 -8.69 -5.97
N ALA A 9 -2.01 -9.01 -7.19
CA ALA A 9 -2.68 -8.58 -8.41
C ALA A 9 -4.00 -9.31 -8.68
N SER A 10 -4.33 -10.36 -7.92
CA SER A 10 -5.59 -11.10 -8.08
C SER A 10 -6.82 -10.22 -7.86
N SER A 11 -6.76 -9.16 -7.04
CA SER A 11 -7.95 -8.34 -6.71
C SER A 11 -7.57 -6.94 -6.20
N GLY A 12 -8.59 -6.11 -5.94
CA GLY A 12 -8.45 -4.83 -5.24
C GLY A 12 -7.41 -3.90 -5.87
N ILE A 13 -6.59 -3.29 -5.02
CA ILE A 13 -5.60 -2.28 -5.41
C ILE A 13 -4.54 -2.87 -6.36
N GLY A 14 -4.07 -4.09 -6.11
CA GLY A 14 -3.07 -4.73 -6.99
C GLY A 14 -3.60 -4.95 -8.41
N ARG A 15 -4.87 -5.37 -8.54
CA ARG A 15 -5.54 -5.51 -9.84
C ARG A 15 -5.66 -4.15 -10.55
N ALA A 16 -6.13 -3.14 -9.84
CA ALA A 16 -6.28 -1.80 -10.39
C ALA A 16 -4.93 -1.24 -10.88
N ALA A 17 -3.86 -1.43 -10.09
CA ALA A 17 -2.50 -1.02 -10.44
C ALA A 17 -2.00 -1.72 -11.71
N ALA A 18 -2.24 -3.03 -11.85
CA ALA A 18 -1.88 -3.79 -13.04
C ALA A 18 -2.61 -3.25 -14.29
N ILE A 19 -3.92 -3.02 -14.19
CA ILE A 19 -4.75 -2.48 -15.28
C ILE A 19 -4.28 -1.07 -15.67
N ARG A 20 -3.93 -0.21 -14.71
CA ARG A 20 -3.41 1.12 -14.99
C ARG A 20 -2.04 1.07 -15.67
N LEU A 21 -1.11 0.25 -15.17
CA LEU A 21 0.22 0.11 -15.77
C LEU A 21 0.15 -0.50 -17.18
N ALA A 22 -0.84 -1.37 -17.45
CA ALA A 22 -1.14 -1.81 -18.81
C ALA A 22 -1.54 -0.64 -19.73
N GLN A 23 -2.41 0.26 -19.28
CA GLN A 23 -2.80 1.47 -20.05
C GLN A 23 -1.58 2.34 -20.37
N ASP A 24 -0.61 2.41 -19.45
CA ASP A 24 0.62 3.17 -19.61
C ASP A 24 1.69 2.42 -20.44
N GLY A 25 1.36 1.25 -21.00
CA GLY A 25 2.21 0.47 -21.90
C GLY A 25 3.32 -0.33 -21.21
N PHE A 26 3.19 -0.64 -19.92
CA PHE A 26 4.13 -1.51 -19.22
C PHE A 26 3.95 -2.98 -19.60
N LYS A 27 5.05 -3.72 -19.68
CA LYS A 27 5.01 -5.18 -19.58
C LYS A 27 4.77 -5.55 -18.11
N LEU A 28 3.92 -6.53 -17.86
CA LEU A 28 3.47 -6.86 -16.51
C LEU A 28 3.94 -8.25 -16.09
N SER A 29 4.47 -8.36 -14.89
CA SER A 29 4.61 -9.60 -14.15
C SER A 29 3.66 -9.52 -12.96
N ILE A 30 2.67 -10.40 -12.90
CA ILE A 30 1.62 -10.36 -11.88
C ILE A 30 1.62 -11.63 -11.05
N THR A 31 1.49 -11.47 -9.73
CA THR A 31 1.43 -12.58 -8.78
C THR A 31 0.33 -12.43 -7.75
N GLY A 32 -0.09 -13.57 -7.22
CA GLY A 32 -1.18 -13.75 -6.28
C GLY A 32 -1.47 -15.23 -6.07
N ARG A 33 -2.24 -15.56 -5.04
CA ARG A 33 -2.51 -16.96 -4.67
C ARG A 33 -3.58 -17.61 -5.56
N LYS A 34 -4.46 -16.80 -6.14
CA LYS A 34 -5.65 -17.27 -6.85
C LYS A 34 -5.44 -17.11 -8.36
N ALA A 35 -5.10 -18.22 -9.01
CA ALA A 35 -4.70 -18.25 -10.42
C ALA A 35 -5.81 -17.77 -11.36
N GLU A 36 -7.06 -18.16 -11.13
CA GLU A 36 -8.21 -17.75 -11.95
C GLU A 36 -8.42 -16.23 -11.92
N GLU A 37 -8.33 -15.63 -10.74
CA GLU A 37 -8.48 -14.17 -10.56
C GLU A 37 -7.29 -13.39 -11.13
N LEU A 38 -6.09 -13.99 -11.16
CA LEU A 38 -4.96 -13.42 -11.91
C LEU A 38 -5.20 -13.46 -13.41
N GLN A 39 -5.77 -14.56 -13.93
CA GLN A 39 -6.11 -14.65 -15.35
C GLN A 39 -7.13 -13.59 -15.74
N GLN A 40 -8.18 -13.38 -14.94
CA GLN A 40 -9.13 -12.29 -15.14
C GLN A 40 -8.44 -10.91 -15.15
N THR A 41 -7.45 -10.72 -14.28
CA THR A 41 -6.66 -9.48 -14.23
C THR A 41 -5.82 -9.31 -15.49
N ALA A 42 -5.18 -10.37 -15.98
CA ALA A 42 -4.42 -10.35 -17.22
C ALA A 42 -5.33 -10.06 -18.43
N ASP A 43 -6.49 -10.69 -18.51
CA ASP A 43 -7.47 -10.44 -19.58
C ASP A 43 -7.94 -8.98 -19.56
N ALA A 44 -8.23 -8.42 -18.38
CA ALA A 44 -8.55 -7.01 -18.23
C ALA A 44 -7.40 -6.10 -18.68
N CYS A 45 -6.15 -6.43 -18.37
CA CYS A 45 -4.98 -5.70 -18.85
C CYS A 45 -4.88 -5.74 -20.38
N VAL A 46 -5.17 -6.87 -21.00
CA VAL A 46 -5.17 -7.00 -22.47
C VAL A 46 -6.17 -6.06 -23.12
N THR A 47 -7.37 -5.92 -22.55
CA THR A 47 -8.36 -4.95 -23.05
C THR A 47 -7.91 -3.48 -22.96
N LYS A 48 -6.82 -3.20 -22.23
CA LYS A 48 -6.26 -1.86 -22.04
C LYS A 48 -5.05 -1.53 -22.91
N GLY A 49 -4.64 -2.44 -23.80
CA GLY A 49 -3.66 -2.14 -24.84
C GLY A 49 -2.32 -2.86 -24.73
N VAL A 50 -2.16 -3.78 -23.78
CA VAL A 50 -1.01 -4.71 -23.76
C VAL A 50 -1.40 -6.04 -24.39
N ASN A 51 -0.45 -6.70 -25.05
CA ASN A 51 -0.65 -8.03 -25.61
C ASN A 51 -0.44 -9.12 -24.54
N LYS A 52 -1.01 -10.30 -24.77
CA LYS A 52 -0.88 -11.44 -23.84
C LYS A 52 0.59 -11.81 -23.57
N GLU A 53 1.46 -11.68 -24.57
CA GLU A 53 2.88 -12.01 -24.47
C GLU A 53 3.67 -11.02 -23.59
N GLN A 54 3.09 -9.85 -23.34
CA GLN A 54 3.63 -8.81 -22.46
C GLN A 54 3.19 -8.97 -21.00
N ILE A 55 2.44 -10.04 -20.69
CA ILE A 55 2.00 -10.37 -19.34
C ILE A 55 2.61 -11.72 -18.94
N LEU A 56 3.26 -11.75 -17.77
CA LEU A 56 3.70 -12.95 -17.09
C LEU A 56 2.81 -13.16 -15.86
N ILE A 57 2.17 -14.32 -15.78
CA ILE A 57 1.36 -14.71 -14.62
C ILE A 57 2.15 -15.74 -13.83
N THR A 58 2.43 -15.44 -12.56
CA THR A 58 3.17 -16.35 -11.68
C THR A 58 2.38 -16.52 -10.37
N PRO A 59 1.45 -17.49 -10.31
CA PRO A 59 0.69 -17.75 -9.09
C PRO A 59 1.60 -18.32 -7.99
N GLY A 60 1.37 -17.92 -6.74
CA GLY A 60 2.07 -18.49 -5.60
C GLY A 60 1.93 -17.67 -4.32
N ASP A 61 2.64 -18.10 -3.29
CA ASP A 61 2.61 -17.52 -1.95
C ASP A 61 3.93 -16.80 -1.63
N LEU A 62 3.83 -15.52 -1.27
CA LEU A 62 4.99 -14.68 -0.94
C LEU A 62 5.61 -15.00 0.42
N ASN A 63 4.93 -15.77 1.28
CA ASN A 63 5.54 -16.30 2.51
C ASN A 63 6.60 -17.38 2.24
N ASN A 64 6.63 -17.93 1.03
CA ASN A 64 7.65 -18.90 0.63
C ASN A 64 8.88 -18.14 0.09
N ALA A 65 9.95 -18.06 0.88
CA ALA A 65 11.16 -17.33 0.49
C ALA A 65 11.77 -17.77 -0.88
N PRO A 66 11.87 -19.08 -1.18
CA PRO A 66 12.20 -19.56 -2.53
C PRO A 66 11.30 -19.00 -3.65
N PHE A 67 10.00 -18.81 -3.38
CA PHE A 67 9.06 -18.26 -4.35
C PHE A 67 9.35 -16.80 -4.68
N ALA A 68 9.67 -15.97 -3.69
CA ALA A 68 10.01 -14.56 -3.92
C ALA A 68 11.21 -14.40 -4.87
N LYS A 69 12.24 -15.24 -4.72
CA LYS A 69 13.38 -15.25 -5.64
C LYS A 69 12.96 -15.73 -7.04
N LYS A 70 12.24 -16.86 -7.12
CA LYS A 70 11.75 -17.41 -8.38
C LYS A 70 10.92 -16.38 -9.16
N LEU A 71 10.05 -15.63 -8.48
CA LEU A 71 9.21 -14.60 -9.10
C LEU A 71 10.04 -13.52 -9.80
N VAL A 72 11.11 -13.05 -9.16
CA VAL A 72 12.04 -12.09 -9.78
C VAL A 72 12.81 -12.75 -10.92
N ASP A 73 13.36 -13.94 -10.70
CA ASP A 73 14.11 -14.68 -11.74
C ASP A 73 13.26 -14.93 -13.00
N ASP A 74 12.01 -15.33 -12.85
CA ASP A 74 11.06 -15.55 -13.96
C ASP A 74 10.77 -14.23 -14.70
N THR A 75 10.58 -13.13 -13.95
CA THR A 75 10.34 -11.79 -14.52
C THR A 75 11.53 -11.34 -15.37
N ILE A 76 12.74 -11.52 -14.86
CA ILE A 76 13.98 -11.18 -15.57
C ILE A 76 14.21 -12.12 -16.76
N SER A 77 13.95 -13.41 -16.62
CA SER A 77 14.08 -14.38 -17.72
C SER A 77 13.13 -14.06 -18.87
N LYS A 78 11.90 -13.60 -18.56
CA LYS A 78 10.88 -13.27 -19.57
C LYS A 78 11.12 -11.91 -20.22
N PHE A 79 11.50 -10.88 -19.46
CA PHE A 79 11.51 -9.50 -19.94
C PHE A 79 12.88 -8.82 -19.96
N GLY A 80 13.90 -9.43 -19.36
CA GLY A 80 15.29 -8.94 -19.30
C GLY A 80 15.53 -7.76 -18.36
N SER A 81 14.48 -7.15 -17.80
CA SER A 81 14.57 -5.94 -16.98
C SER A 81 13.43 -5.88 -15.96
N LEU A 82 13.59 -5.04 -14.94
CA LEU A 82 12.55 -4.72 -13.97
C LEU A 82 12.67 -3.24 -13.59
N TYR A 83 11.65 -2.45 -13.94
CA TYR A 83 11.63 -1.00 -13.68
C TYR A 83 10.76 -0.66 -12.46
N THR A 84 9.58 -1.25 -12.33
CA THR A 84 8.65 -0.97 -11.22
C THR A 84 8.41 -2.22 -10.39
N LEU A 85 8.49 -2.11 -9.06
CA LEU A 85 7.94 -3.09 -8.13
C LEU A 85 6.76 -2.47 -7.36
N VAL A 86 5.59 -3.11 -7.41
CA VAL A 86 4.41 -2.76 -6.61
C VAL A 86 4.14 -3.85 -5.59
N ASN A 87 4.40 -3.53 -4.32
CA ASN A 87 4.11 -4.38 -3.17
C ASN A 87 2.69 -4.10 -2.67
N SER A 88 1.69 -4.79 -3.23
CA SER A 88 0.27 -4.64 -2.88
C SER A 88 -0.32 -5.86 -2.16
N ALA A 89 0.39 -6.98 -2.14
CA ALA A 89 -0.01 -8.11 -1.30
C ALA A 89 0.02 -7.74 0.18
N GLY A 90 -1.05 -8.07 0.90
CA GLY A 90 -1.16 -7.88 2.34
C GLY A 90 -2.39 -8.55 2.93
N ILE A 91 -2.38 -8.72 4.24
CA ILE A 91 -3.52 -9.22 5.02
C ILE A 91 -3.85 -8.27 6.17
N LEU A 92 -5.10 -8.34 6.61
CA LEU A 92 -5.58 -7.72 7.83
C LEU A 92 -6.17 -8.83 8.68
N MET A 93 -5.71 -8.93 9.92
CA MET A 93 -6.32 -9.75 10.96
C MET A 93 -6.65 -8.84 12.13
N ALA A 94 -7.93 -8.83 12.52
CA ALA A 94 -8.46 -8.02 13.59
C ALA A 94 -8.60 -8.84 14.88
N GLY A 95 -8.39 -8.18 16.01
CA GLY A 95 -8.53 -8.74 17.35
C GLY A 95 -7.93 -7.80 18.40
N PRO A 96 -8.52 -7.75 19.61
CA PRO A 96 -7.92 -7.04 20.75
C PRO A 96 -6.66 -7.79 21.22
N VAL A 97 -5.65 -7.05 21.68
CA VAL A 97 -4.35 -7.63 22.08
C VAL A 97 -4.50 -8.71 23.17
N LEU A 98 -5.46 -8.55 24.09
CA LEU A 98 -5.69 -9.49 25.20
C LEU A 98 -6.21 -10.85 24.73
N ASP A 99 -6.94 -10.90 23.61
CA ASP A 99 -7.60 -12.11 23.12
C ASP A 99 -6.98 -12.63 21.81
N THR A 100 -5.88 -12.02 21.36
CA THR A 100 -5.23 -12.34 20.09
C THR A 100 -3.86 -12.98 20.32
N GLU A 101 -3.76 -14.25 19.95
CA GLU A 101 -2.52 -15.03 20.01
C GLU A 101 -1.39 -14.42 19.17
N LEU A 102 -0.14 -14.70 19.58
CA LEU A 102 1.05 -14.18 18.91
C LEU A 102 1.23 -14.73 17.48
N ASP A 103 0.63 -15.86 17.14
CA ASP A 103 0.67 -16.41 15.78
C ASP A 103 0.01 -15.46 14.76
N VAL A 104 -0.97 -14.66 15.19
CA VAL A 104 -1.60 -13.60 14.38
C VAL A 104 -0.59 -12.47 14.12
N LEU A 105 0.17 -12.06 15.14
CA LEU A 105 1.26 -11.09 14.96
C LEU A 105 2.28 -11.62 13.94
N ASP A 106 2.74 -12.86 14.12
CA ASP A 106 3.75 -13.47 13.26
C ASP A 106 3.27 -13.55 11.80
N LYS A 107 2.08 -14.11 11.56
CA LYS A 107 1.48 -14.19 10.21
C LYS A 107 1.32 -12.81 9.57
N GLN A 108 0.90 -11.81 10.34
CA GLN A 108 0.69 -10.46 9.82
C GLN A 108 2.02 -9.79 9.46
N MET A 109 3.04 -9.92 10.30
CA MET A 109 4.38 -9.40 10.05
C MET A 109 5.08 -10.14 8.90
N ASP A 110 4.89 -11.46 8.80
CA ASP A 110 5.46 -12.27 7.73
C ASP A 110 4.96 -11.83 6.35
N ILE A 111 3.65 -11.63 6.22
CA ILE A 111 3.07 -11.20 4.95
C ILE A 111 3.31 -9.72 4.70
N ASN A 112 2.94 -8.83 5.63
CA ASN A 112 2.92 -7.40 5.36
C ASN A 112 4.31 -6.75 5.37
N VAL A 113 5.31 -7.39 5.98
CA VAL A 113 6.66 -6.81 6.15
C VAL A 113 7.73 -7.74 5.60
N ARG A 114 7.87 -8.96 6.13
CA ARG A 114 8.99 -9.86 5.77
C ARG A 114 8.97 -10.18 4.27
N SER A 115 7.81 -10.51 3.71
CA SER A 115 7.67 -10.83 2.29
C SER A 115 8.05 -9.64 1.40
N VAL A 116 7.65 -8.42 1.79
CA VAL A 116 7.96 -7.19 1.07
C VAL A 116 9.46 -6.91 1.09
N VAL A 117 10.10 -7.03 2.26
CA VAL A 117 11.55 -6.86 2.40
C VAL A 117 12.30 -7.88 1.56
N GLN A 118 11.91 -9.16 1.62
CA GLN A 118 12.55 -10.23 0.85
C GLN A 118 12.43 -10.00 -0.65
N LEU A 119 11.23 -9.75 -1.16
CA LEU A 119 11.00 -9.51 -2.58
C LEU A 119 11.75 -8.26 -3.07
N THR A 120 11.70 -7.18 -2.29
CA THR A 120 12.41 -5.94 -2.61
C THR A 120 13.92 -6.17 -2.69
N ARG A 121 14.50 -6.95 -1.76
CA ARG A 121 15.93 -7.30 -1.81
C ARG A 121 16.33 -8.03 -3.10
N PHE A 122 15.50 -8.96 -3.58
CA PHE A 122 15.77 -9.66 -4.85
C PHE A 122 15.56 -8.76 -6.08
N ALA A 123 14.58 -7.87 -6.04
CA ALA A 123 14.25 -6.98 -7.16
C ALA A 123 15.20 -5.79 -7.32
N LEU A 124 15.72 -5.25 -6.20
CA LEU A 124 16.51 -4.01 -6.16
C LEU A 124 17.70 -3.97 -7.15
N PRO A 125 18.52 -5.03 -7.30
CA PRO A 125 19.63 -5.01 -8.27
C PRO A 125 19.18 -4.73 -9.70
N HIS A 126 17.97 -5.16 -10.08
CA HIS A 126 17.41 -4.94 -11.41
C HIS A 126 16.78 -3.55 -11.54
N ILE A 127 16.08 -3.10 -10.49
CA ILE A 127 15.48 -1.75 -10.43
C ILE A 127 16.57 -0.66 -10.45
N ILE A 128 17.70 -0.88 -9.78
CA ILE A 128 18.85 0.03 -9.78
C ILE A 128 19.42 0.22 -11.19
N LYS A 129 19.55 -0.87 -11.97
CA LYS A 129 20.04 -0.78 -13.37
C LYS A 129 19.14 0.09 -14.24
N GLU A 130 17.83 0.00 -14.01
CA GLU A 130 16.81 0.74 -14.76
C GLU A 130 16.51 2.13 -14.19
N LYS A 131 17.10 2.51 -13.04
CA LYS A 131 16.76 3.73 -12.27
C LYS A 131 15.25 3.84 -12.05
N GLY A 132 14.68 2.72 -11.61
CA GLY A 132 13.26 2.49 -11.51
C GLY A 132 12.62 2.97 -10.21
N THR A 133 11.51 2.33 -9.82
CA THR A 133 10.74 2.71 -8.63
C THR A 133 10.19 1.50 -7.87
N VAL A 134 10.10 1.62 -6.56
CA VAL A 134 9.38 0.71 -5.67
C VAL A 134 8.19 1.46 -5.07
N VAL A 135 7.02 0.82 -5.04
CA VAL A 135 5.80 1.36 -4.45
C VAL A 135 5.23 0.34 -3.48
N ASN A 136 5.11 0.73 -2.22
CA ASN A 136 4.54 -0.09 -1.16
C ASN A 136 3.11 0.35 -0.88
N VAL A 137 2.15 -0.58 -0.87
CA VAL A 137 0.78 -0.31 -0.46
C VAL A 137 0.66 -0.56 1.04
N SER A 138 0.75 0.52 1.80
CA SER A 138 0.60 0.53 3.24
C SER A 138 -0.88 0.70 3.63
N SER A 139 -1.18 1.56 4.60
CA SER A 139 -2.54 1.88 5.06
C SER A 139 -2.49 3.18 5.87
N ILE A 140 -3.64 3.86 5.98
CA ILE A 140 -3.81 4.91 6.99
C ILE A 140 -3.52 4.42 8.42
N ASN A 141 -3.63 3.11 8.66
CA ASN A 141 -3.29 2.47 9.92
C ASN A 141 -1.78 2.45 10.24
N GLY A 142 -0.93 2.86 9.29
CA GLY A 142 0.49 3.13 9.56
C GLY A 142 0.65 4.38 10.43
N PRO A 143 0.26 5.57 9.95
CA PRO A 143 0.38 6.79 10.74
C PRO A 143 -0.72 6.99 11.79
N CYS A 144 -1.88 6.32 11.67
CA CYS A 144 -3.03 6.52 12.56
C CYS A 144 -3.41 5.23 13.30
N PRO A 145 -3.49 5.25 14.64
CA PRO A 145 -3.86 4.06 15.40
C PRO A 145 -5.37 3.79 15.37
N PHE A 146 -5.73 2.51 15.40
CA PHE A 146 -7.11 2.04 15.54
C PHE A 146 -7.17 0.87 16.51
N ALA A 147 -8.20 0.84 17.37
CA ALA A 147 -8.45 -0.26 18.29
C ALA A 147 -8.78 -1.56 17.54
N ASN A 148 -8.50 -2.71 18.16
CA ASN A 148 -8.74 -4.06 17.62
C ASN A 148 -7.97 -4.42 16.33
N VAL A 149 -6.97 -3.64 15.95
CA VAL A 149 -6.10 -3.91 14.80
C VAL A 149 -4.64 -3.54 15.11
N THR A 150 -4.22 -3.72 16.36
CA THR A 150 -2.90 -3.29 16.86
C THR A 150 -1.75 -3.88 16.04
N TYR A 151 -1.72 -5.21 15.86
CA TYR A 151 -0.68 -5.88 15.07
C TYR A 151 -0.68 -5.43 13.60
N TYR A 152 -1.84 -5.05 13.06
CA TYR A 152 -1.94 -4.57 11.69
C TYR A 152 -1.33 -3.16 11.59
N CYS A 153 -1.70 -2.26 12.51
CA CYS A 153 -1.11 -0.92 12.61
C CYS A 153 0.41 -0.99 12.77
N MET A 154 0.92 -1.89 13.62
CA MET A 154 2.36 -2.14 13.76
C MET A 154 3.00 -2.55 12.44
N SER A 155 2.43 -3.52 11.72
CA SER A 155 2.98 -3.98 10.44
C SER A 155 3.00 -2.90 9.36
N LYS A 156 1.97 -2.04 9.30
CA LYS A 156 1.90 -0.94 8.35
C LYS A 156 2.81 0.23 8.74
N SER A 157 2.98 0.49 10.04
CA SER A 157 3.98 1.44 10.54
C SER A 157 5.41 0.98 10.20
N ALA A 158 5.70 -0.30 10.37
CA ALA A 158 6.99 -0.89 10.01
C ALA A 158 7.25 -0.78 8.50
N LEU A 159 6.24 -1.01 7.66
CA LEU A 159 6.33 -0.85 6.21
C LEU A 159 6.57 0.61 5.80
N ASP A 160 5.88 1.57 6.44
CA ASP A 160 6.11 3.00 6.21
C ASP A 160 7.55 3.40 6.56
N GLN A 161 8.06 2.94 7.70
CA GLN A 161 9.43 3.22 8.11
C GLN A 161 10.45 2.56 7.18
N PHE A 162 10.22 1.30 6.79
CA PHE A 162 11.05 0.61 5.80
C PHE A 162 11.12 1.39 4.48
N THR A 163 9.99 1.92 4.01
CA THR A 163 9.93 2.74 2.79
C THR A 163 10.81 3.99 2.90
N LYS A 164 10.71 4.72 4.02
CA LYS A 164 11.48 5.95 4.26
C LYS A 164 12.99 5.66 4.31
N CYS A 165 13.40 4.65 5.08
CA CYS A 165 14.81 4.27 5.15
C CYS A 165 15.33 3.83 3.78
N LEU A 166 14.58 2.98 3.08
CA LEU A 166 15.02 2.43 1.81
C LEU A 166 15.16 3.52 0.72
N ALA A 167 14.28 4.52 0.64
CA ALA A 167 14.50 5.56 -0.37
C ALA A 167 15.70 6.46 -0.06
N LEU A 168 16.06 6.68 1.21
CA LEU A 168 17.32 7.36 1.54
C LEU A 168 18.53 6.56 1.05
N GLU A 169 18.52 5.23 1.23
CA GLU A 169 19.58 4.35 0.72
C GLU A 169 19.63 4.29 -0.82
N MET A 170 18.46 4.39 -1.46
CA MET A 170 18.29 4.19 -2.90
C MET A 170 18.40 5.49 -3.72
N ALA A 171 18.25 6.65 -3.10
CA ALA A 171 18.34 7.95 -3.74
C ALA A 171 19.66 8.17 -4.51
N PRO A 172 20.86 7.90 -3.94
CA PRO A 172 22.12 8.02 -4.68
C PRO A 172 22.21 7.09 -5.90
N LYS A 173 21.41 6.02 -5.91
CA LYS A 173 21.33 5.04 -7.01
C LYS A 173 20.29 5.42 -8.07
N GLY A 174 19.59 6.54 -7.90
CA GLY A 174 18.56 7.01 -8.81
C GLY A 174 17.28 6.18 -8.78
N VAL A 175 17.03 5.43 -7.70
CA VAL A 175 15.81 4.64 -7.51
C VAL A 175 14.87 5.36 -6.55
N ARG A 176 13.59 5.45 -6.92
CA ARG A 176 12.54 6.03 -6.08
C ARG A 176 11.86 4.94 -5.25
N VAL A 177 11.53 5.24 -3.99
CA VAL A 177 10.77 4.32 -3.13
C VAL A 177 9.68 5.12 -2.43
N ASN A 178 8.43 4.75 -2.63
CA ASN A 178 7.27 5.47 -2.09
C ASN A 178 6.29 4.50 -1.42
N SER A 179 5.45 5.05 -0.55
CA SER A 179 4.33 4.35 0.08
C SER A 179 3.02 5.05 -0.27
N VAL A 180 1.98 4.27 -0.59
CA VAL A 180 0.59 4.75 -0.60
C VAL A 180 -0.08 4.27 0.66
N ASN A 181 -0.87 5.12 1.30
CA ASN A 181 -1.54 4.81 2.58
C ASN A 181 -3.06 4.97 2.43
N PRO A 182 -3.73 3.99 1.80
CA PRO A 182 -5.18 4.08 1.57
C PRO A 182 -5.96 4.16 2.88
N GLY A 183 -7.03 4.96 2.87
CA GLY A 183 -8.10 4.93 3.86
C GLY A 183 -9.03 3.74 3.62
N VAL A 184 -10.35 3.93 3.79
CA VAL A 184 -11.31 2.86 3.46
C VAL A 184 -11.48 2.79 1.94
N ILE A 185 -10.98 1.70 1.35
CA ILE A 185 -11.16 1.34 -0.06
C ILE A 185 -12.02 0.09 -0.15
N GLN A 186 -13.02 0.10 -1.03
CA GLN A 186 -13.86 -1.07 -1.29
C GLN A 186 -13.03 -2.21 -1.89
N THR A 187 -12.65 -3.17 -1.05
CA THR A 187 -11.85 -4.34 -1.43
C THR A 187 -12.27 -5.54 -0.59
N GLU A 188 -11.87 -6.73 -1.02
CA GLU A 188 -12.12 -7.96 -0.26
C GLU A 188 -11.26 -8.08 1.01
N CYS A 189 -10.41 -7.10 1.34
CA CYS A 189 -9.49 -7.17 2.49
C CYS A 189 -10.24 -7.39 3.82
N HIS A 190 -11.29 -6.62 4.09
CA HIS A 190 -12.08 -6.73 5.33
C HIS A 190 -12.93 -8.00 5.38
N LYS A 191 -13.45 -8.45 4.24
CA LYS A 191 -14.15 -9.75 4.14
C LYS A 191 -13.21 -10.91 4.40
N ASN A 192 -12.00 -10.87 3.83
CA ASN A 192 -10.95 -11.86 4.07
C ASN A 192 -10.46 -11.84 5.53
N ALA A 193 -10.61 -10.72 6.23
CA ALA A 193 -10.32 -10.57 7.66
C ALA A 193 -11.42 -11.12 8.58
N GLY A 194 -12.50 -11.67 8.01
CA GLY A 194 -13.58 -12.33 8.75
C GLY A 194 -14.86 -11.52 8.91
N MET A 195 -14.98 -10.33 8.31
CA MET A 195 -16.25 -9.61 8.30
C MET A 195 -17.26 -10.32 7.40
N ASN A 196 -18.44 -10.60 7.95
CA ASN A 196 -19.57 -11.09 7.15
C ASN A 196 -20.12 -9.96 6.24
N PRO A 197 -20.98 -10.28 5.24
CA PRO A 197 -21.50 -9.28 4.30
C PRO A 197 -22.20 -8.09 4.97
N ASP A 198 -22.98 -8.33 6.03
CA ASP A 198 -23.73 -7.28 6.74
C ASP A 198 -22.80 -6.36 7.53
N GLN A 199 -21.84 -6.95 8.25
CA GLN A 199 -20.79 -6.21 8.97
C GLN A 199 -19.97 -5.36 8.01
N TYR A 200 -19.64 -5.91 6.83
CA TYR A 200 -18.90 -5.17 5.81
C TYR A 200 -19.71 -4.01 5.23
N ALA A 201 -21.00 -4.22 4.95
CA ALA A 201 -21.89 -3.15 4.48
C ALA A 201 -22.01 -2.02 5.51
N GLN A 202 -22.22 -2.36 6.79
CA GLN A 202 -22.26 -1.39 7.90
C GLN A 202 -20.92 -0.66 8.07
N PHE A 203 -19.80 -1.35 7.91
CA PHE A 203 -18.48 -0.74 7.96
C PHE A 203 -18.29 0.30 6.84
N LEU A 204 -18.67 -0.05 5.60
CA LEU A 204 -18.62 0.88 4.47
C LEU A 204 -19.56 2.07 4.68
N GLU A 205 -20.79 1.84 5.17
CA GLU A 205 -21.73 2.91 5.47
C GLU A 205 -21.18 3.85 6.56
N LYS A 206 -20.66 3.30 7.66
CA LYS A 206 -20.02 4.10 8.71
C LYS A 206 -18.84 4.90 8.18
N SER A 207 -18.08 4.36 7.23
CA SER A 207 -16.97 5.08 6.61
C SER A 207 -17.45 6.38 5.95
N THR A 208 -18.64 6.42 5.34
CA THR A 208 -19.18 7.64 4.72
C THR A 208 -19.33 8.80 5.71
N THR A 209 -19.69 8.51 6.96
CA THR A 209 -19.86 9.53 8.01
C THR A 209 -18.54 9.98 8.63
N THR A 210 -17.49 9.17 8.54
CA THR A 210 -16.18 9.45 9.14
C THR A 210 -15.19 10.03 8.14
N HIS A 211 -15.42 9.82 6.84
CA HIS A 211 -14.62 10.39 5.77
C HIS A 211 -15.13 11.80 5.42
N PRO A 212 -14.27 12.82 5.35
CA PRO A 212 -14.68 14.17 4.96
C PRO A 212 -15.36 14.25 3.60
N LEU A 213 -15.04 13.33 2.69
CA LEU A 213 -15.64 13.25 1.36
C LEU A 213 -17.03 12.59 1.35
N GLY A 214 -17.54 12.13 2.49
CA GLY A 214 -18.86 11.50 2.55
C GLY A 214 -18.93 10.11 1.89
N ARG A 215 -17.79 9.51 1.54
CA ARG A 215 -17.72 8.23 0.81
C ARG A 215 -16.42 7.49 1.07
N TYR A 216 -16.44 6.17 0.86
CA TYR A 216 -15.23 5.36 0.71
C TYR A 216 -14.63 5.49 -0.70
N GLY A 217 -13.36 5.11 -0.83
CA GLY A 217 -12.65 5.12 -2.10
C GLY A 217 -12.83 3.82 -2.89
N GLN A 218 -12.58 3.90 -4.20
CA GLN A 218 -12.51 2.76 -5.10
C GLN A 218 -11.04 2.39 -5.39
N PRO A 219 -10.73 1.11 -5.67
CA PRO A 219 -9.36 0.67 -5.97
C PRO A 219 -8.68 1.51 -7.06
N GLU A 220 -9.41 1.88 -8.11
CA GLU A 220 -8.89 2.67 -9.24
C GLU A 220 -8.51 4.10 -8.86
N GLU A 221 -8.94 4.60 -7.69
CA GLU A 221 -8.54 5.91 -7.18
C GLU A 221 -7.18 5.89 -6.50
N VAL A 222 -6.73 4.73 -6.01
CA VAL A 222 -5.41 4.57 -5.37
C VAL A 222 -4.29 4.73 -6.39
N ASP A 223 -4.51 4.29 -7.63
CA ASP A 223 -3.54 4.37 -8.72
C ASP A 223 -3.56 5.73 -9.45
N LYS A 224 -4.60 6.54 -9.22
CA LYS A 224 -4.73 7.86 -9.84
C LYS A 224 -3.90 8.93 -9.16
N LEU A 225 -3.21 8.64 -8.06
CA LEU A 225 -2.26 9.57 -7.44
C LEU A 225 -1.07 9.78 -8.38
N PRO A 226 -1.02 10.91 -9.12
CA PRO A 226 -0.06 11.10 -10.21
C PRO A 226 1.39 11.05 -9.73
N ASN A 227 1.64 11.28 -8.45
CA ASN A 227 3.00 11.33 -7.88
C ASN A 227 3.50 10.01 -7.28
N CYS A 228 2.66 8.96 -7.15
CA CYS A 228 3.12 7.72 -6.51
C CYS A 228 3.61 6.66 -7.50
N LEU A 229 2.94 6.54 -8.66
CA LEU A 229 3.28 5.50 -9.66
C LEU A 229 4.26 5.99 -10.74
N ILE A 230 4.19 7.25 -11.17
CA ILE A 230 5.03 7.79 -12.26
C ILE A 230 5.35 9.26 -11.98
N VAL A 231 6.51 9.56 -11.40
CA VAL A 231 7.07 10.92 -11.39
C VAL A 231 8.11 10.99 -12.49
N GLU A 232 7.76 11.70 -13.57
CA GLU A 232 8.73 12.09 -14.58
C GLU A 232 9.67 13.16 -13.99
N ARG A 233 10.95 13.06 -14.35
CA ARG A 233 12.05 13.81 -13.76
C ARG A 233 11.88 15.32 -14.01
N ARG A 234 11.31 16.06 -13.06
CA ARG A 234 11.41 17.52 -13.03
C ARG A 234 12.28 17.94 -11.85
N GLY A 235 13.56 18.18 -12.15
CA GLY A 235 14.50 18.98 -11.36
C GLY A 235 14.73 18.56 -9.92
N GLY A 236 15.79 17.77 -9.68
CA GLY A 236 16.57 17.76 -8.42
C GLY A 236 15.91 17.38 -7.08
N LEU A 237 14.59 17.34 -6.99
CA LEU A 237 13.85 17.16 -5.73
C LEU A 237 13.31 15.73 -5.64
N ILE A 238 13.63 15.05 -4.53
CA ILE A 238 13.04 13.76 -4.16
C ILE A 238 11.71 14.08 -3.47
N ASP A 239 10.63 13.97 -4.23
CA ASP A 239 9.27 14.23 -3.74
C ASP A 239 8.73 12.97 -3.04
N TRP A 240 8.36 13.09 -1.77
CA TRP A 240 7.74 12.02 -0.98
C TRP A 240 6.25 12.26 -0.89
N LEU A 241 5.45 11.32 -1.38
CA LEU A 241 4.00 11.40 -1.24
C LEU A 241 3.49 10.30 -0.30
N ILE A 242 3.39 10.59 1.00
CA ILE A 242 2.52 9.82 1.90
C ILE A 242 1.12 10.41 1.76
N ALA A 243 0.34 9.90 0.81
CA ALA A 243 -1.07 10.26 0.69
C ALA A 243 -1.90 9.33 1.58
N GLY A 244 -2.34 9.86 2.71
CA GLY A 244 -3.34 9.25 3.57
C GLY A 244 -4.20 10.34 4.21
N SER A 245 -5.50 10.35 3.96
CA SER A 245 -6.42 11.23 4.67
C SER A 245 -6.93 10.52 5.93
N CYS A 246 -6.59 11.06 7.10
CA CYS A 246 -7.32 10.78 8.33
C CYS A 246 -7.66 12.12 8.99
N THR A 247 -8.94 12.41 9.10
CA THR A 247 -9.44 13.47 9.97
C THR A 247 -9.81 12.86 11.31
N HIS A 248 -8.97 13.05 12.31
CA HIS A 248 -9.35 12.79 13.69
C HIS A 248 -10.22 13.95 14.19
N VAL A 249 -11.53 13.73 14.33
CA VAL A 249 -12.40 14.61 15.12
C VAL A 249 -12.20 14.21 16.58
N ARG A 250 -11.37 14.95 17.33
CA ARG A 250 -11.38 14.85 18.81
C ARG A 250 -12.72 15.38 19.32
N ARG A 251 -13.70 14.51 19.54
CA ARG A 251 -14.66 14.71 20.63
C ARG A 251 -14.05 14.07 21.87
N GLN A 252 -13.27 14.84 22.63
CA GLN A 252 -13.04 14.48 24.02
C GLN A 252 -14.38 14.62 24.73
N ASN A 253 -15.00 13.49 25.10
CA ASN A 253 -16.11 13.51 26.04
C ASN A 253 -15.60 14.09 27.36
N ALA A 254 -16.23 15.17 27.81
CA ALA A 254 -15.82 16.02 28.92
C ALA A 254 -16.12 15.41 30.31
N GLU A 255 -15.83 14.13 30.53
CA GLU A 255 -16.12 13.46 31.82
C GLU A 255 -14.87 12.97 32.58
N THR A 256 -13.66 13.18 32.06
CA THR A 256 -12.40 12.77 32.74
C THR A 256 -11.49 13.93 33.15
N SER A 257 -11.93 15.18 33.01
CA SER A 257 -11.14 16.37 33.33
C SER A 257 -11.19 16.83 34.80
N SER A 258 -11.93 16.15 35.68
CA SER A 258 -12.01 16.54 37.11
C SER A 258 -10.83 16.08 37.97
N GLN A 259 -9.89 15.25 37.45
CA GLN A 259 -8.79 14.70 38.25
C GLN A 259 -7.39 15.30 37.97
N LEU A 260 -7.23 16.22 37.02
CA LEU A 260 -5.89 16.71 36.65
C LEU A 260 -5.66 18.22 36.75
N GLY A 261 -6.64 19.03 37.16
CA GLY A 261 -6.37 20.44 37.53
C GLY A 261 -5.74 21.32 36.44
N ILE A 262 -5.89 20.96 35.15
CA ILE A 262 -5.40 21.75 34.02
C ILE A 262 -6.58 22.54 33.45
N SER A 263 -6.60 23.85 33.68
CA SER A 263 -7.55 24.77 33.04
C SER A 263 -7.15 25.00 31.57
N LEU A 264 -8.01 24.62 30.62
CA LEU A 264 -7.88 24.99 29.21
C LEU A 264 -8.74 26.22 28.88
N PRO A 265 -8.28 27.11 27.97
CA PRO A 265 -8.98 28.35 27.64
C PRO A 265 -10.31 28.10 26.91
N THR A 266 -11.32 28.89 27.26
CA THR A 266 -12.74 28.75 26.86
C THR A 266 -13.14 29.67 25.71
N SER A 267 -12.53 29.54 24.53
CA SER A 267 -13.03 30.25 23.33
C SER A 267 -13.06 29.34 22.11
N PRO A 268 -14.14 29.37 21.29
CA PRO A 268 -14.26 28.54 20.11
C PRO A 268 -13.42 29.16 18.98
N SER A 269 -12.20 28.66 18.78
CA SER A 269 -11.44 28.97 17.56
C SER A 269 -11.92 28.05 16.41
N PRO A 270 -12.02 28.56 15.17
CA PRO A 270 -12.43 27.76 14.02
C PRO A 270 -11.50 26.55 13.87
N VAL A 271 -12.11 25.39 13.65
CA VAL A 271 -11.44 24.10 13.43
C VAL A 271 -10.44 24.27 12.28
N ALA A 272 -9.15 24.33 12.60
CA ALA A 272 -8.10 24.37 11.60
C ALA A 272 -8.02 22.99 10.92
N PHE A 273 -8.49 22.93 9.68
CA PHE A 273 -8.38 21.76 8.81
C PHE A 273 -6.91 21.60 8.38
N SER A 274 -6.22 20.59 8.91
CA SER A 274 -4.87 20.24 8.45
C SER A 274 -4.93 18.97 7.62
N LEU A 275 -4.82 19.12 6.31
CA LEU A 275 -4.44 18.03 5.41
C LEU A 275 -3.00 17.65 5.76
N CYS A 276 -2.80 16.54 6.49
CA CYS A 276 -1.47 16.11 6.88
C CYS A 276 -0.80 15.37 5.72
N VAL A 277 -0.45 16.09 4.65
CA VAL A 277 0.51 15.60 3.65
C VAL A 277 1.88 15.77 4.26
N HIS A 278 2.49 14.69 4.75
CA HIS A 278 3.91 14.73 5.10
C HIS A 278 4.72 14.67 3.80
N VAL A 279 4.93 15.83 3.17
CA VAL A 279 5.97 16.02 2.17
C VAL A 279 7.26 16.31 2.92
N LEU A 280 8.14 15.31 3.05
CA LEU A 280 9.49 15.51 3.58
C LEU A 280 10.39 15.99 2.45
N LEU A 281 10.49 17.30 2.23
CA LEU A 281 11.45 17.86 1.27
C LEU A 281 12.85 17.84 1.91
N PHE A 282 13.74 16.98 1.42
CA PHE A 282 15.17 17.08 1.71
C PHE A 282 15.88 17.70 0.50
N SER A 283 16.44 18.90 0.69
CA SER A 283 17.46 19.45 -0.21
C SER A 283 18.75 18.70 0.08
N LEU A 284 19.29 18.01 -0.92
CA LEU A 284 20.70 17.60 -0.89
C LEU A 284 21.45 18.68 -1.67
N ASP A 285 22.13 19.55 -0.93
CA ASP A 285 23.12 20.50 -1.47
C ASP A 285 24.37 19.76 -2.00
#